data_AF-A0A6P8I4Q0-F1
#
_entry.id   AF-A0A6P8I4Q0-F1
#
_cell.length_a   1.000
_cell.length_b   1.000
_cell.length_c   1.000
_cell.angle_alpha   90.00
_cell.angle_beta   90.00
_cell.angle_gamma   90.00
#
_symmetry.space_group_name_H-M   'P 1'
#
loop_
_entity.id
_entity.type
_entity.pdbx_description
1 polymer ?
#
loop_
_entity_poly.entity_id
_entity_poly.type
_entity_poly.pdbx_seq_one_letter_code
_entity_poly.pdbx_strand_id
1 'polypeptide(L)'
;MLKWQVWRALRLIVDTGLHYKGFSRQKALDLFAEYAWDTSDGAQKEVTRYQSDPGQATAYMIGQLHIMSLRDYAKQKLNDKFNLKDFHFYLLSQGSSPLSYLKDSIYKYVDCTLNMGKGDGCKDVLYPVAKEPVTTARRQGIVGDVDWTHNPPRRPLPKNYF
;
A
#
# COMPACT_ATOMS: atom_id res chain seq x y z
N MET A 1 -15.65 7.33 4.99
CA MET A 1 -14.65 6.24 4.82
C MET A 1 -15.32 4.89 4.54
N LEU A 2 -16.33 4.47 5.32
CA LEU A 2 -16.96 3.14 5.21
C LEU A 2 -17.66 2.88 3.86
N LYS A 3 -18.42 3.84 3.32
CA LYS A 3 -19.08 3.73 2.00
C LYS A 3 -18.13 3.23 0.90
N TRP A 4 -16.90 3.75 0.87
CA TRP A 4 -15.90 3.39 -0.14
C TRP A 4 -15.29 2.00 0.05
N GLN A 5 -15.25 1.49 1.29
CA GLN A 5 -14.85 0.10 1.55
C GLN A 5 -15.95 -0.86 1.08
N VAL A 6 -17.23 -0.53 1.33
CA VAL A 6 -18.37 -1.31 0.79
C VAL A 6 -18.33 -1.35 -0.74
N TRP A 7 -18.09 -0.21 -1.37
CA TRP A 7 -17.90 -0.11 -2.82
C TRP A 7 -16.81 -1.06 -3.35
N ARG A 8 -15.66 -1.15 -2.68
CA ARG A 8 -14.58 -2.08 -3.07
C ARG A 8 -14.93 -3.54 -2.78
N ALA A 9 -15.71 -3.82 -1.74
CA ALA A 9 -16.23 -5.15 -1.48
C ALA A 9 -17.23 -5.58 -2.58
N LEU A 10 -18.13 -4.68 -2.99
CA LEU A 10 -19.05 -4.93 -4.09
C LEU A 10 -18.33 -5.24 -5.40
N ARG A 11 -17.17 -4.63 -5.67
CA ARG A 11 -16.34 -4.97 -6.84
C ARG A 11 -15.96 -6.45 -6.91
N LEU A 12 -15.68 -7.09 -5.78
CA LEU A 12 -15.40 -8.54 -5.76
C LEU A 12 -16.62 -9.36 -6.19
N ILE A 13 -17.79 -8.99 -5.67
CA ILE A 13 -19.05 -9.69 -5.91
C ILE A 13 -19.53 -9.47 -7.34
N VAL A 14 -19.50 -8.22 -7.80
CA VAL A 14 -20.02 -7.81 -9.11
C VAL A 14 -19.14 -8.30 -10.24
N ASP A 15 -17.81 -8.17 -10.14
CA ASP A 15 -16.89 -8.60 -11.20
C ASP A 15 -16.98 -10.13 -11.42
N THR A 16 -16.85 -10.91 -10.33
CA THR A 16 -17.03 -12.37 -10.40
C THR A 16 -18.47 -12.76 -10.74
N GLY A 17 -19.44 -11.94 -10.34
CA GLY A 17 -20.85 -12.06 -10.67
C GLY A 17 -21.09 -12.01 -12.17
N LEU A 18 -20.58 -10.96 -12.82
CA LEU A 18 -20.70 -10.72 -14.26
C LEU A 18 -19.98 -11.78 -15.09
N HIS A 19 -18.75 -12.14 -14.69
CA HIS A 19 -17.87 -12.96 -15.53
C HIS A 19 -17.91 -14.47 -15.25
N TYR A 20 -18.44 -14.89 -14.10
CA TYR A 20 -18.48 -16.32 -13.73
C TYR A 20 -19.86 -16.79 -13.28
N LYS A 21 -20.63 -15.95 -12.56
CA LYS A 21 -21.96 -16.33 -12.03
C LYS A 21 -23.13 -15.94 -12.94
N GLY A 22 -22.86 -15.38 -14.12
CA GLY A 22 -23.89 -15.02 -15.10
C GLY A 22 -24.82 -13.88 -14.65
N PHE A 23 -24.32 -12.91 -13.87
CA PHE A 23 -25.12 -11.76 -13.48
C PHE A 23 -25.49 -10.91 -14.70
N SER A 24 -26.72 -10.40 -14.70
CA SER A 24 -27.10 -9.32 -15.60
C SER A 24 -26.50 -7.99 -15.13
N ARG A 25 -26.36 -7.04 -16.07
CA ARG A 25 -25.98 -5.67 -15.74
C ARG A 25 -26.90 -5.04 -14.69
N GLN A 26 -28.22 -5.27 -14.81
CA GLN A 26 -29.19 -4.73 -13.86
C GLN A 26 -28.94 -5.25 -12.46
N LYS A 27 -28.71 -6.56 -12.30
CA LYS A 27 -28.39 -7.16 -11.00
C LYS A 27 -27.13 -6.54 -10.37
N ALA A 28 -26.12 -6.22 -11.16
CA ALA A 28 -24.94 -5.53 -10.66
C ALA A 28 -25.27 -4.12 -10.14
N LEU A 29 -26.11 -3.36 -10.85
CA LEU A 29 -26.56 -2.03 -10.42
C LEU A 29 -27.44 -2.08 -9.17
N ASP A 30 -28.31 -3.08 -9.08
CA ASP A 30 -29.19 -3.28 -7.92
C ASP A 30 -28.36 -3.51 -6.65
N LEU A 31 -27.25 -4.25 -6.73
CA LEU A 31 -26.32 -4.43 -5.61
C LEU A 31 -25.66 -3.11 -5.18
N PHE A 32 -25.32 -2.21 -6.11
CA PHE A 32 -24.81 -0.88 -5.76
C PHE A 32 -25.89 0.00 -5.12
N ALA A 33 -27.13 -0.07 -5.60
CA ALA A 33 -28.25 0.65 -5.02
C ALA A 33 -28.55 0.15 -3.59
N GLU A 34 -28.58 -1.16 -3.38
CA GLU A 34 -28.93 -1.79 -2.11
C GLU A 34 -27.85 -1.58 -1.04
N TYR A 35 -26.59 -1.91 -1.36
CA TYR A 35 -25.52 -1.95 -0.34
C TYR A 35 -24.69 -0.68 -0.25
N ALA A 36 -24.61 0.10 -1.33
CA ALA A 36 -23.82 1.33 -1.37
C ALA A 36 -24.67 2.60 -1.45
N TRP A 37 -26.00 2.48 -1.48
CA TRP A 37 -26.96 3.58 -1.69
C TRP A 37 -26.56 4.45 -2.87
N ASP A 38 -26.13 3.80 -3.97
CA ASP A 38 -25.58 4.48 -5.12
C ASP A 38 -26.33 4.11 -6.40
N THR A 39 -27.23 5.00 -6.80
CA THR A 39 -27.99 4.94 -8.05
C THR A 39 -27.46 5.93 -9.09
N SER A 40 -26.27 6.48 -8.87
CA SER A 40 -25.70 7.53 -9.72
C SER A 40 -25.23 6.99 -11.07
N ASP A 41 -25.03 7.90 -12.01
CA ASP A 41 -24.32 7.62 -13.28
C ASP A 41 -22.89 7.10 -13.05
N GLY A 42 -22.28 7.42 -11.89
CA GLY A 42 -20.98 6.89 -11.50
C GLY A 42 -21.00 5.36 -11.32
N ALA A 43 -22.01 4.83 -10.63
CA ALA A 43 -22.19 3.38 -10.49
C ALA A 43 -22.43 2.71 -11.86
N GLN A 44 -23.21 3.35 -12.74
CA GLN A 44 -23.46 2.85 -14.09
C GLN A 44 -22.19 2.77 -14.94
N LYS A 45 -21.36 3.81 -14.91
CA LYS A 45 -20.06 3.85 -15.60
C LYS A 45 -19.11 2.77 -15.06
N GLU A 46 -19.09 2.57 -13.75
CA GLU A 46 -18.24 1.55 -13.13
C GLU A 46 -18.68 0.13 -13.48
N VAL A 47 -20.00 -0.16 -13.50
CA VAL A 47 -20.49 -1.46 -13.98
C VAL A 47 -20.13 -1.68 -15.45
N THR A 48 -20.22 -0.64 -16.31
CA THR A 48 -19.73 -0.75 -17.70
C THR A 48 -18.25 -1.10 -17.74
N ARG A 49 -17.44 -0.47 -16.90
CA ARG A 49 -16.00 -0.75 -16.82
C ARG A 49 -15.73 -2.20 -16.41
N TYR A 50 -16.47 -2.72 -15.42
CA TYR A 50 -16.30 -4.11 -14.98
C TYR A 50 -16.66 -5.10 -16.08
N GLN A 51 -17.66 -4.81 -16.92
CA GLN A 51 -17.99 -5.65 -18.06
C GLN A 51 -16.87 -5.69 -19.11
N SER A 52 -16.15 -4.58 -19.31
CA SER A 52 -15.11 -4.47 -20.35
C SER A 52 -13.71 -4.89 -19.90
N ASP A 53 -13.43 -4.92 -18.59
CA ASP A 53 -12.09 -5.19 -18.03
C ASP A 53 -12.18 -6.22 -16.88
N PRO A 54 -12.31 -7.52 -17.20
CA PRO A 54 -12.53 -8.58 -16.22
C PRO A 54 -11.38 -8.71 -15.21
N GLY A 55 -11.71 -8.82 -13.92
CA GLY A 55 -10.75 -9.07 -12.86
C GLY A 55 -10.04 -7.83 -12.32
N GLN A 56 -9.96 -6.72 -13.07
CA GLN A 56 -9.29 -5.50 -12.61
C GLN A 56 -9.92 -4.95 -11.33
N ALA A 57 -11.26 -4.94 -11.26
CA ALA A 57 -11.99 -4.38 -10.13
C ALA A 57 -11.71 -5.13 -8.82
N THR A 58 -11.39 -6.44 -8.91
CA THR A 58 -11.10 -7.30 -7.77
C THR A 58 -9.75 -7.00 -7.11
N ALA A 59 -8.78 -6.48 -7.89
CA ALA A 59 -7.41 -6.29 -7.46
C ALA A 59 -7.28 -5.38 -6.22
N TYR A 60 -8.16 -4.37 -6.09
CA TYR A 60 -8.17 -3.45 -4.95
C TYR A 60 -8.32 -4.19 -3.61
N MET A 61 -9.36 -5.01 -3.51
CA MET A 61 -9.71 -5.67 -2.24
C MET A 61 -8.85 -6.91 -2.02
N ILE A 62 -8.52 -7.67 -3.08
CA ILE A 62 -7.59 -8.80 -2.98
C ILE A 62 -6.22 -8.31 -2.47
N GLY A 63 -5.66 -7.25 -3.05
CA GLY A 63 -4.39 -6.68 -2.60
C GLY A 63 -4.45 -6.17 -1.16
N GLN A 64 -5.51 -5.44 -0.80
CA GLN A 64 -5.72 -4.95 0.57
C GLN A 64 -5.78 -6.11 1.59
N LEU A 65 -6.61 -7.11 1.33
CA LEU A 65 -6.77 -8.29 2.20
C LEU A 65 -5.47 -9.06 2.34
N HIS A 66 -4.72 -9.22 1.24
CA HIS A 66 -3.43 -9.90 1.26
C HIS A 66 -2.42 -9.17 2.16
N ILE A 67 -2.26 -7.86 1.99
CA ILE A 67 -1.35 -7.06 2.83
C ILE A 67 -1.78 -7.09 4.31
N MET A 68 -3.09 -7.01 4.58
CA MET A 68 -3.61 -7.15 5.95
C MET A 68 -3.26 -8.51 6.55
N SER A 69 -3.44 -9.60 5.79
CA SER A 69 -3.11 -10.95 6.25
C SER A 69 -1.62 -11.13 6.54
N LEU A 70 -0.74 -10.53 5.71
CA LEU A 70 0.72 -10.57 5.91
C LEU A 70 1.14 -9.79 7.14
N ARG A 71 0.51 -8.64 7.39
CA ARG A 71 0.74 -7.86 8.60
C ARG A 71 0.31 -8.63 9.84
N ASP A 72 -0.85 -9.26 9.80
CA ASP A 72 -1.38 -10.01 10.94
C ASP A 72 -0.54 -11.27 11.21
N TYR A 73 -0.05 -11.94 10.15
CA TYR A 73 0.98 -12.98 10.25
C TYR A 73 2.26 -12.47 10.93
N ALA A 74 2.81 -11.35 10.47
CA ALA A 74 4.04 -10.78 11.03
C ALA A 74 3.85 -10.38 12.50
N LYS A 75 2.71 -9.79 12.87
CA LYS A 75 2.35 -9.50 14.25
C LYS A 75 2.33 -10.74 15.13
N GLN A 76 1.65 -11.80 14.67
CA GLN A 76 1.54 -13.04 15.42
C GLN A 76 2.90 -13.73 15.60
N LYS A 77 3.75 -13.72 14.58
CA LYS A 77 5.05 -14.40 14.62
C LYS A 77 6.11 -13.63 15.40
N LEU A 78 6.13 -12.30 15.29
CA LEU A 78 7.16 -11.48 15.92
C LEU A 78 6.79 -11.08 17.37
N ASN A 79 5.51 -11.08 17.73
CA ASN A 79 5.02 -10.67 19.05
C ASN A 79 5.66 -9.34 19.50
N ASP A 80 6.42 -9.32 20.59
CA ASP A 80 7.09 -8.11 21.13
C ASP A 80 8.16 -7.53 20.20
N LYS A 81 8.66 -8.32 19.23
CA LYS A 81 9.60 -7.85 18.20
C LYS A 81 8.90 -7.17 17.03
N PHE A 82 7.55 -7.19 16.97
CA PHE A 82 6.82 -6.56 15.87
C PHE A 82 6.88 -5.03 15.99
N ASN A 83 7.35 -4.38 14.93
CA ASN A 83 7.27 -2.93 14.79
C ASN A 83 6.52 -2.58 13.50
N LEU A 84 5.45 -1.78 13.63
CA LEU A 84 4.63 -1.39 12.49
C LEU A 84 5.37 -0.53 11.47
N LYS A 85 6.28 0.34 11.92
CA LYS A 85 7.07 1.21 11.04
C LYS A 85 8.06 0.39 10.22
N ASP A 86 8.73 -0.56 10.86
CA ASP A 86 9.70 -1.44 10.18
C ASP A 86 8.99 -2.36 9.18
N PHE A 87 7.82 -2.90 9.55
CA PHE A 87 6.98 -3.67 8.63
C PHE A 87 6.58 -2.84 7.39
N HIS A 88 6.09 -1.62 7.58
CA HIS A 88 5.72 -0.76 6.45
C HIS A 88 6.93 -0.36 5.60
N PHE A 89 8.06 -0.05 6.23
CA PHE A 89 9.29 0.29 5.52
C PHE A 89 9.75 -0.87 4.65
N TYR A 90 9.80 -2.08 5.20
CA TYR A 90 10.18 -3.28 4.46
C TYR A 90 9.17 -3.61 3.35
N LEU A 91 7.86 -3.53 3.63
CA LEU A 91 6.82 -3.78 2.64
C LEU A 91 6.96 -2.83 1.42
N LEU A 92 7.17 -1.54 1.67
CA LEU A 92 7.27 -0.52 0.62
C LEU A 92 8.60 -0.56 -0.13
N SER A 93 9.69 -1.03 0.50
CA SER A 93 10.99 -1.17 -0.16
C SER A 93 11.00 -2.25 -1.25
N GLN A 94 10.03 -3.19 -1.23
CA GLN A 94 9.86 -4.20 -2.28
C GLN A 94 9.30 -3.64 -3.59
N GLY A 95 8.83 -2.38 -3.61
CA GLY A 95 8.23 -1.76 -4.78
C GLY A 95 6.94 -2.45 -5.24
N SER A 96 6.54 -2.19 -6.49
CA SER A 96 5.37 -2.82 -7.11
C SER A 96 5.72 -4.23 -7.54
N SER A 97 5.30 -5.22 -6.74
CA SER A 97 5.64 -6.63 -6.93
C SER A 97 4.40 -7.53 -6.91
N PRO A 98 4.44 -8.72 -7.55
CA PRO A 98 3.37 -9.70 -7.46
C PRO A 98 3.08 -10.12 -6.00
N LEU A 99 1.82 -10.45 -5.70
CA LEU A 99 1.40 -10.80 -4.33
C LEU A 99 2.09 -12.05 -3.77
N SER A 100 2.45 -13.02 -4.63
CA SER A 100 3.22 -14.21 -4.24
C SER A 100 4.62 -13.85 -3.78
N TYR A 101 5.35 -13.07 -4.59
CA TYR A 101 6.66 -12.55 -4.23
C TYR A 101 6.60 -11.74 -2.93
N LEU A 102 5.63 -10.84 -2.80
CA LEU A 102 5.47 -10.02 -1.60
C LEU A 102 5.26 -10.88 -0.34
N LYS A 103 4.50 -11.97 -0.45
CA LYS A 103 4.30 -12.93 0.64
C LYS A 103 5.62 -13.57 1.05
N ASP A 104 6.38 -14.09 0.08
CA ASP A 104 7.66 -14.76 0.34
C ASP A 104 8.69 -13.79 0.95
N SER A 105 8.74 -12.55 0.47
CA SER A 105 9.56 -11.48 1.05
C SER A 105 9.19 -11.21 2.51
N ILE A 106 7.89 -11.08 2.84
CA ILE A 106 7.45 -10.88 4.24
C ILE A 106 7.82 -12.08 5.11
N TYR A 107 7.71 -13.32 4.59
CA TYR A 107 8.11 -14.50 5.34
C TYR A 107 9.61 -14.50 5.65
N LYS A 108 10.44 -14.13 4.67
CA LYS A 108 11.89 -13.95 4.87
C LYS A 108 12.21 -12.85 5.88
N TYR A 109 11.50 -11.71 5.82
CA TYR A 109 11.64 -10.63 6.80
C TYR A 109 11.34 -11.08 8.23
N VAL A 110 10.25 -11.84 8.42
CA VAL A 110 9.88 -12.37 9.74
C VAL A 110 10.96 -13.33 10.24
N ASP A 111 11.43 -14.26 9.41
CA ASP A 111 12.49 -15.20 9.78
C ASP A 111 13.80 -14.48 10.17
N CYS A 112 14.25 -13.53 9.34
CA CYS A 112 15.44 -12.72 9.64
C CYS A 112 15.29 -11.90 10.93
N THR A 113 14.09 -11.39 11.22
CA THR A 113 13.83 -10.62 12.46
C THR A 113 13.84 -11.53 13.69
N LEU A 114 13.30 -12.75 13.59
CA LEU A 114 13.34 -13.74 14.67
C LEU A 114 14.78 -14.13 15.01
N ASN A 115 15.58 -14.39 13.98
CA ASN A 115 16.99 -14.79 14.08
C ASN A 115 17.95 -13.62 14.33
N MET A 116 17.44 -12.40 14.59
CA MET A 116 18.25 -11.19 14.85
C MET A 116 19.28 -10.90 13.75
N GLY A 117 18.91 -11.14 12.49
CA GLY A 117 19.78 -10.95 11.33
C GLY A 117 20.88 -11.99 11.18
N LYS A 118 20.88 -13.07 11.98
CA LYS A 118 21.81 -14.20 11.84
C LYS A 118 21.27 -15.16 10.78
N GLY A 119 21.63 -14.92 9.53
CA GLY A 119 21.24 -15.73 8.38
C GLY A 119 21.79 -15.14 7.09
N ASP A 120 22.03 -15.97 6.09
CA ASP A 120 22.56 -15.50 4.80
C ASP A 120 21.57 -14.52 4.14
N GLY A 121 22.09 -13.38 3.67
CA GLY A 121 21.29 -12.29 3.10
C GLY A 121 20.33 -11.57 4.06
N CYS A 122 20.31 -11.86 5.36
CA CYS A 122 19.40 -11.18 6.30
C CYS A 122 19.77 -9.71 6.54
N LYS A 123 21.03 -9.32 6.34
CA LYS A 123 21.44 -7.92 6.40
C LYS A 123 20.74 -7.09 5.32
N ASP A 124 20.68 -7.61 4.10
CA ASP A 124 20.04 -6.91 2.97
C ASP A 124 18.51 -6.89 3.11
N VAL A 125 17.93 -7.92 3.74
CA VAL A 125 16.49 -7.97 4.04
C VAL A 125 16.10 -6.95 5.10
N LEU A 126 16.84 -6.85 6.21
CA LEU A 126 16.50 -5.92 7.29
C LEU A 126 16.91 -4.48 6.99
N TYR A 127 17.90 -4.28 6.12
CA TYR A 127 18.43 -2.98 5.72
C TYR A 127 18.48 -2.83 4.18
N PRO A 128 17.33 -2.85 3.49
CA PRO A 128 17.27 -2.87 2.02
C PRO A 128 17.70 -1.55 1.38
N VAL A 129 17.71 -0.46 2.15
CA VAL A 129 18.23 0.83 1.72
C VAL A 129 19.48 1.10 2.54
N ALA A 130 20.63 1.13 1.88
CA ALA A 130 21.84 1.65 2.51
C ALA A 130 21.52 3.07 3.00
N LYS A 131 21.73 3.34 4.28
CA LYS A 131 21.78 4.74 4.74
C LYS A 131 22.94 5.36 3.98
N GLU A 132 22.67 6.15 2.94
CA GLU A 132 23.72 7.01 2.40
C GLU A 132 24.30 7.78 3.59
N PRO A 133 25.64 7.85 3.73
CA PRO A 133 26.20 8.75 4.71
C PRO A 133 25.59 10.11 4.41
N VAL A 134 24.97 10.73 5.42
CA VAL A 134 24.48 12.11 5.32
C VAL A 134 25.72 12.97 5.17
N THR A 135 26.24 13.04 3.95
CA THR A 135 27.16 14.06 3.52
C THR A 135 26.24 15.26 3.33
N THR A 136 26.27 16.18 4.28
CA THR A 136 25.79 17.53 4.00
C THR A 136 26.61 18.00 2.83
N ALA A 137 26.06 17.93 1.62
CA ALA A 137 26.69 18.46 0.42
C ALA A 137 26.92 19.95 0.70
N ARG A 138 28.16 20.31 1.00
CA ARG A 138 28.60 21.70 1.06
C ARG A 138 28.48 22.17 -0.39
N ARG A 139 27.39 22.87 -0.73
CA ARG A 139 27.29 23.54 -2.03
C ARG A 139 28.37 24.61 -2.06
N GLN A 140 29.56 24.28 -2.57
CA GLN A 140 30.48 25.29 -3.06
C GLN A 140 30.00 25.70 -4.44
N GLY A 141 29.00 26.59 -4.45
CA GLY A 141 28.70 27.39 -5.64
C GLY A 141 29.64 28.59 -5.64
N ILE A 142 30.46 28.75 -6.67
CA ILE A 142 31.15 30.01 -6.95
C ILE A 142 30.13 30.91 -7.65
N VAL A 143 29.44 31.74 -6.87
CA VAL A 143 28.74 32.93 -7.39
C VAL A 143 28.77 34.01 -6.30
N GLY A 144 29.66 34.99 -6.47
CA GLY A 144 29.65 36.27 -5.74
C GLY A 144 30.03 36.22 -4.26
N ASP A 145 30.70 37.26 -3.80
CA ASP A 145 31.15 37.45 -2.42
C ASP A 145 29.98 37.58 -1.43
N VAL A 146 29.37 36.46 -1.06
CA VAL A 146 28.40 36.41 0.04
C VAL A 146 28.55 35.10 0.80
N ASP A 147 29.01 35.21 2.04
CA ASP A 147 29.15 34.15 3.02
C ASP A 147 27.76 33.63 3.46
N TRP A 148 27.46 32.37 3.14
CA TRP A 148 26.20 31.68 3.47
C TRP A 148 26.30 30.76 4.70
N THR A 149 27.12 31.09 5.70
CA THR A 149 27.18 30.34 6.98
C THR A 149 25.89 30.40 7.83
N HIS A 150 24.84 31.10 7.41
CA HIS A 150 23.55 31.11 8.10
C HIS A 150 22.63 29.96 7.66
N ASN A 151 22.35 29.08 8.62
CA ASN A 151 21.36 28.00 8.54
C ASN A 151 20.03 28.54 7.94
N PRO A 152 19.44 27.92 6.89
CA PRO A 152 18.22 28.45 6.30
C PRO A 152 17.09 28.45 7.35
N PRO A 153 16.27 29.52 7.42
CA PRO A 153 15.22 29.61 8.40
C PRO A 153 14.25 28.44 8.23
N ARG A 154 13.88 27.80 9.35
CA ARG A 154 12.90 26.69 9.35
C ARG A 154 11.61 27.19 8.70
N ARG A 155 11.17 26.51 7.64
CA ARG A 155 9.86 26.77 7.02
C ARG A 155 8.78 26.58 8.09
N PRO A 156 8.04 27.63 8.48
CA PRO A 156 6.99 27.48 9.48
C PRO A 156 5.88 26.58 8.91
N LEU A 157 5.45 25.59 9.69
CA LEU A 157 4.28 24.79 9.37
C LEU A 157 3.04 25.71 9.41
N PRO A 158 2.14 25.65 8.41
CA PRO A 158 0.90 26.43 8.44
C PRO A 158 0.06 26.02 9.65
N LYS A 159 -0.36 27.01 10.45
CA LYS A 159 -0.93 26.84 11.79
C LYS A 159 -2.33 26.21 11.86
N ASN A 160 -2.97 25.83 10.75
CA ASN A 160 -4.40 25.50 10.76
C ASN A 160 -4.70 24.15 10.11
N TYR A 161 -4.34 23.06 10.78
CA TYR A 161 -4.98 21.75 10.59
C TYR A 161 -5.28 21.12 11.96
N PHE A 162 -6.27 21.68 12.63
CA PHE A 162 -7.16 21.02 13.59
C PHE A 162 -8.56 21.57 13.36
#